data_AF-A0A517STD3-F1
#
_entry.id   AF-A0A517STD3-F1
#
_cell.length_a   1.000
_cell.length_b   1.000
_cell.length_c   1.000
_cell.angle_alpha   90.00
_cell.angle_beta   90.00
_cell.angle_gamma   90.00
#
_symmetry.space_group_name_H-M   'P 1'
#
loop_
_entity.id
_entity.type
_entity.pdbx_description
1 polymer ?
#
loop_
_entity_poly.entity_id
_entity_poly.type
_entity_poly.pdbx_seq_one_letter_code
_entity_poly.pdbx_strand_id
1 'polypeptide(L)'
;MESMPQQFNRSDQSVSPALPRPLSVLRADPERLLGVRAGSGTAVNSGFAGLVAIVLTTFFFYGVYLFPEGPFRSMLLERGPTQYIAVFLGLWCAVILVFKKRKLSIQRRALRHAVIPENHEFVLTTTSADQVIRAIYAIADDPQRFLVYNRILIALTSLKNLGRASDVDDILRSIGERDESTHQTSFATLGGFLWAIPVLGFIGTVLGLASAIGNFSSLLDNQTDVSGIVGSLKEVTGGLSTAFETTLLALVIALVLQLWITSQKKAEEVFLDDCQDYGLRQIVSRIKVQREQEPN
;
A
#
# COMPACT_ATOMS: atom_id res chain seq x y z
N MET A 1 -67.75 5.40 -17.11
CA MET A 1 -66.69 5.48 -18.14
C MET A 1 -66.59 6.94 -18.51
N GLU A 2 -65.55 7.70 -18.22
CA GLU A 2 -64.16 7.32 -17.99
C GLU A 2 -63.48 8.44 -17.19
N SER A 3 -62.92 8.07 -16.04
CA SER A 3 -61.94 8.87 -15.31
C SER A 3 -60.62 8.82 -16.07
N MET A 4 -60.11 9.95 -16.55
CA MET A 4 -58.73 10.06 -17.02
C MET A 4 -57.98 11.15 -16.24
N PRO A 5 -56.87 10.81 -15.58
CA PRO A 5 -56.15 11.69 -14.67
C PRO A 5 -55.25 12.68 -15.43
N GLN A 6 -55.10 13.87 -14.84
CA GLN A 6 -54.10 14.87 -15.21
C GLN A 6 -52.70 14.24 -15.23
N GLN A 7 -52.09 14.19 -16.41
CA GLN A 7 -50.69 13.83 -16.58
C GLN A 7 -49.83 14.90 -15.87
N PHE A 8 -49.29 14.50 -14.72
CA PHE A 8 -48.26 15.24 -14.02
C PHE A 8 -47.01 15.29 -14.92
N ASN A 9 -46.81 16.44 -15.55
CA ASN A 9 -45.63 16.73 -16.37
C ASN A 9 -44.38 16.64 -15.49
N ARG A 10 -43.68 15.50 -15.53
CA ARG A 10 -42.31 15.35 -15.00
C ARG A 10 -41.34 15.97 -16.01
N SER A 11 -41.32 17.29 -16.09
CA SER A 11 -40.27 18.02 -16.79
C SER A 11 -39.21 18.47 -15.78
N ASP A 12 -37.98 18.01 -16.02
CA ASP A 12 -36.72 18.53 -15.49
C ASP A 12 -36.49 18.44 -13.97
N GLN A 13 -36.09 17.24 -13.55
CA GLN A 13 -34.96 17.16 -12.62
C GLN A 13 -33.74 17.74 -13.35
N SER A 14 -33.58 19.05 -13.28
CA SER A 14 -32.31 19.71 -13.54
C SER A 14 -31.30 19.06 -12.61
N VAL A 15 -30.50 18.15 -13.17
CA VAL A 15 -29.28 17.67 -12.53
C VAL A 15 -28.43 18.92 -12.35
N SER A 16 -28.51 19.52 -11.17
CA SER A 16 -27.60 20.59 -10.77
C SER A 16 -26.20 20.12 -11.17
N PRO A 17 -25.44 20.90 -11.97
CA PRO A 17 -24.10 20.48 -12.36
C PRO A 17 -23.36 20.17 -11.07
N ALA A 18 -22.90 18.93 -10.93
CA ALA A 18 -22.20 18.48 -9.73
C ALA A 18 -21.06 19.48 -9.48
N LEU A 19 -21.16 20.23 -8.38
CA LEU A 19 -20.11 21.14 -7.95
C LEU A 19 -18.79 20.38 -8.05
N PRO A 20 -17.72 20.99 -8.60
CA PRO A 20 -16.44 20.29 -8.76
C PRO A 20 -15.97 19.82 -7.38
N ARG A 21 -16.14 18.53 -7.10
CA ARG A 21 -15.74 17.93 -5.84
C ARG A 21 -14.22 17.90 -5.81
N PRO A 22 -13.56 18.60 -4.85
CA PRO A 22 -12.11 18.72 -4.85
C PRO A 22 -11.40 17.39 -4.58
N LEU A 23 -12.07 16.40 -3.97
CA LEU A 23 -11.51 15.10 -3.63
C LEU A 23 -12.31 13.94 -4.26
N SER A 24 -11.85 13.48 -5.43
CA SER A 24 -12.42 12.32 -6.11
C SER A 24 -11.53 11.07 -6.00
N VAL A 25 -11.90 10.10 -5.17
CA VAL A 25 -11.16 8.81 -5.06
C VAL A 25 -11.22 8.01 -6.36
N LEU A 26 -12.32 8.15 -7.11
CA LEU A 26 -12.53 7.49 -8.41
C LEU A 26 -11.52 7.93 -9.48
N ARG A 27 -11.06 9.19 -9.47
CA ARG A 27 -10.09 9.71 -10.45
C ARG A 27 -8.65 9.70 -9.95
N ALA A 28 -8.43 9.60 -8.64
CA ALA A 28 -7.10 9.72 -8.05
C ALA A 28 -6.46 8.36 -7.71
N ASP A 29 -7.24 7.31 -7.44
CA ASP A 29 -6.68 6.01 -7.05
C ASP A 29 -6.12 5.26 -8.28
N PRO A 30 -4.81 4.95 -8.32
CA PRO A 30 -4.19 4.25 -9.44
C PRO A 30 -4.80 2.88 -9.73
N GLU A 31 -5.31 2.16 -8.71
CA GLU A 31 -5.93 0.85 -8.94
C GLU A 31 -7.30 0.98 -9.63
N ARG A 32 -8.03 2.08 -9.35
CA ARG A 32 -9.36 2.33 -9.92
C ARG A 32 -9.30 2.90 -11.33
N LEU A 33 -8.30 3.72 -11.61
CA LEU A 33 -7.99 4.17 -12.97
C LEU A 33 -7.74 2.98 -13.91
N LEU A 34 -7.23 1.88 -13.35
CA LEU A 34 -6.97 0.63 -14.07
C LEU A 34 -8.12 -0.40 -13.92
N GLY A 35 -9.27 -0.01 -13.34
CA GLY A 35 -10.49 -0.83 -13.29
C GLY A 35 -10.54 -1.89 -12.17
N VAL A 36 -9.62 -1.86 -11.21
CA VAL A 36 -9.53 -2.87 -10.15
C VAL A 36 -10.21 -2.38 -8.85
N ARG A 37 -10.77 -3.33 -8.09
CA ARG A 37 -11.29 -3.08 -6.74
C ARG A 37 -10.14 -2.69 -5.82
N ALA A 38 -9.99 -1.39 -5.59
CA ALA A 38 -9.05 -0.86 -4.62
C ALA A 38 -9.38 -1.30 -3.19
N GLY A 39 -8.36 -1.69 -2.43
CA GLY A 39 -8.47 -1.93 -0.99
C GLY A 39 -8.93 -0.68 -0.23
N SER A 40 -9.54 -0.89 0.94
CA SER A 40 -9.90 0.20 1.84
C SER A 40 -8.65 0.88 2.40
N GLY A 41 -8.69 2.21 2.56
CA GLY A 41 -7.57 2.92 3.16
C GLY A 41 -6.32 2.95 2.25
N THR A 42 -5.17 2.61 2.82
CA THR A 42 -3.87 2.50 2.12
C THR A 42 -3.56 1.08 1.65
N ALA A 43 -4.51 0.13 1.78
CA ALA A 43 -4.32 -1.24 1.35
C ALA A 43 -4.23 -1.34 -0.19
N VAL A 44 -3.32 -2.19 -0.67
CA VAL A 44 -3.08 -2.44 -2.10
C VAL A 44 -3.48 -3.87 -2.41
N ASN A 45 -4.10 -4.09 -3.56
CA ASN A 45 -4.40 -5.43 -4.04
C ASN A 45 -3.09 -6.10 -4.50
N SER A 46 -2.57 -7.01 -3.68
CA SER A 46 -1.31 -7.70 -3.96
C SER A 46 -1.34 -8.47 -5.28
N GLY A 47 -2.46 -9.11 -5.64
CA GLY A 47 -2.58 -9.87 -6.88
C GLY A 47 -2.48 -8.97 -8.12
N PHE A 48 -3.12 -7.81 -8.08
CA PHE A 48 -2.99 -6.82 -9.17
C PHE A 48 -1.57 -6.25 -9.25
N ALA A 49 -0.96 -5.91 -8.11
CA ALA A 49 0.44 -5.49 -8.06
C ALA A 49 1.38 -6.57 -8.65
N GLY A 50 1.04 -7.85 -8.46
CA GLY A 50 1.78 -8.98 -9.04
C GLY A 50 1.72 -9.02 -10.56
N LEU A 51 0.55 -8.77 -11.16
CA LEU A 51 0.42 -8.69 -12.62
C LEU A 51 1.26 -7.55 -13.20
N VAL A 52 1.21 -6.38 -12.56
CA VAL A 52 2.06 -5.23 -12.94
C VAL A 52 3.54 -5.58 -12.77
N ALA A 53 3.90 -6.29 -11.70
CA ALA A 53 5.26 -6.74 -11.44
C ALA A 53 5.75 -7.74 -12.48
N ILE A 54 4.91 -8.66 -12.96
CA ILE A 54 5.26 -9.59 -14.07
C ILE A 54 5.63 -8.78 -15.31
N VAL A 55 4.77 -7.84 -15.73
CA VAL A 55 5.02 -7.01 -16.92
C VAL A 55 6.32 -6.20 -16.76
N LEU A 56 6.52 -5.57 -15.60
CA LEU A 56 7.73 -4.80 -15.31
C LEU A 56 8.98 -5.68 -15.26
N THR A 57 8.88 -6.90 -14.75
CA THR A 57 10.00 -7.84 -14.69
C THR A 57 10.40 -8.29 -16.09
N THR A 58 9.42 -8.62 -16.94
CA THR A 58 9.67 -8.95 -18.35
C THR A 58 10.32 -7.78 -19.07
N PHE A 59 9.82 -6.56 -18.88
CA PHE A 59 10.40 -5.36 -19.49
C PHE A 59 11.82 -5.08 -18.95
N PHE A 60 12.05 -5.29 -17.66
CA PHE A 60 13.35 -5.13 -17.02
C PHE A 60 14.38 -6.10 -17.63
N PHE A 61 14.08 -7.39 -17.71
CA PHE A 61 14.98 -8.38 -18.30
C PHE A 61 15.15 -8.18 -19.81
N TYR A 62 14.10 -7.79 -20.53
CA TYR A 62 14.22 -7.40 -21.94
C TYR A 62 15.15 -6.20 -22.10
N GLY A 63 15.02 -5.18 -21.27
CA GLY A 63 15.94 -4.04 -21.24
C GLY A 63 17.37 -4.47 -21.00
N VAL A 64 17.62 -5.30 -19.97
CA VAL A 64 18.94 -5.85 -19.65
C VAL A 64 19.52 -6.65 -20.83
N TYR A 65 18.69 -7.37 -21.58
CA TYR A 65 19.12 -8.11 -22.78
C TYR A 65 19.60 -7.18 -23.91
N LEU A 66 19.01 -5.99 -24.06
CA LEU A 66 19.46 -4.99 -25.04
C LEU A 66 20.76 -4.28 -24.65
N PHE A 67 21.15 -4.30 -23.37
CA PHE A 67 22.39 -3.67 -22.92
C PHE A 67 23.63 -4.44 -23.42
N PRO A 68 24.75 -3.74 -23.69
CA PRO A 68 26.01 -4.37 -24.07
C PRO A 68 26.43 -5.45 -23.06
N GLU A 69 27.12 -6.48 -23.57
CA GLU A 69 27.78 -7.50 -22.75
C GLU A 69 28.63 -6.82 -21.67
N GLY A 70 28.31 -7.10 -20.41
CA GLY A 70 28.97 -6.47 -19.26
C GLY A 70 28.69 -7.26 -17.98
N PRO A 71 29.47 -7.01 -16.91
CA PRO A 71 29.40 -7.77 -15.67
C PRO A 71 28.00 -7.72 -15.04
N PHE A 72 27.26 -6.63 -15.23
CA PHE A 72 25.88 -6.51 -14.73
C PHE A 72 24.89 -7.42 -15.48
N ARG A 73 25.05 -7.57 -16.80
CA ARG A 73 24.18 -8.41 -17.63
C ARG A 73 24.40 -9.90 -17.32
N SER A 74 25.66 -10.34 -17.27
CA SER A 74 25.99 -11.72 -16.91
C SER A 74 25.57 -12.02 -15.47
N MET A 75 25.75 -11.06 -14.56
CA MET A 75 25.28 -11.18 -13.19
C MET A 75 23.77 -11.35 -13.09
N LEU A 76 22.93 -10.86 -14.01
CA LEU A 76 21.47 -11.00 -13.91
C LEU A 76 20.89 -12.14 -14.73
N LEU A 77 21.49 -12.47 -15.88
CA LEU A 77 20.95 -13.44 -16.83
C LEU A 77 21.56 -14.84 -16.70
N GLU A 78 22.83 -14.93 -16.30
CA GLU A 78 23.63 -16.15 -16.49
C GLU A 78 23.88 -16.93 -15.19
N ARG A 79 23.53 -16.39 -14.01
CA ARG A 79 23.85 -17.04 -12.72
C ARG A 79 22.72 -17.91 -12.14
N GLY A 80 21.66 -18.15 -12.91
CA GLY A 80 20.63 -19.16 -12.61
C GLY A 80 19.24 -18.63 -12.26
N PRO A 81 18.28 -19.53 -12.00
CA PRO A 81 16.87 -19.19 -11.85
C PRO A 81 16.55 -18.35 -10.60
N THR A 82 17.37 -18.46 -9.56
CA THR A 82 17.15 -17.76 -8.28
C THR A 82 17.17 -16.24 -8.42
N GLN A 83 17.97 -15.71 -9.36
CA GLN A 83 18.07 -14.27 -9.60
C GLN A 83 16.83 -13.69 -10.24
N TYR A 84 16.27 -14.39 -11.24
CA TYR A 84 15.00 -14.01 -11.86
C TYR A 84 13.89 -13.90 -10.82
N ILE A 85 13.81 -14.88 -9.91
CA ILE A 85 12.81 -14.90 -8.85
C ILE A 85 13.07 -13.78 -7.82
N ALA A 86 14.32 -13.56 -7.40
CA ALA A 86 14.67 -12.51 -6.46
C ALA A 86 14.36 -11.11 -6.99
N VAL A 87 14.68 -10.84 -8.26
CA VAL A 87 14.35 -9.58 -8.95
C VAL A 87 12.84 -9.42 -9.10
N PHE A 88 12.13 -10.48 -9.49
CA PHE A 88 10.67 -10.47 -9.59
C PHE A 88 10.01 -10.09 -8.26
N LEU A 89 10.39 -10.76 -7.16
CA LEU A 89 9.87 -10.43 -5.83
C LEU A 89 10.23 -9.00 -5.41
N GLY A 90 11.43 -8.53 -5.75
CA GLY A 90 11.85 -7.17 -5.48
C GLY A 90 11.04 -6.11 -6.23
N LEU A 91 10.75 -6.35 -7.51
CA LEU A 91 9.89 -5.48 -8.31
C LEU A 91 8.44 -5.52 -7.83
N TRP A 92 7.93 -6.68 -7.40
CA TRP A 92 6.61 -6.77 -6.79
C TRP A 92 6.52 -5.94 -5.51
N CYS A 93 7.52 -6.05 -4.61
CA CYS A 93 7.62 -5.17 -3.45
C CYS A 93 7.62 -3.69 -3.84
N ALA A 94 8.44 -3.31 -4.83
CA ALA A 94 8.54 -1.93 -5.28
C ALA A 94 7.21 -1.39 -5.82
N VAL A 95 6.46 -2.18 -6.61
CA VAL A 95 5.13 -1.80 -7.11
C VAL A 95 4.15 -1.56 -5.96
N ILE A 96 4.09 -2.47 -4.98
CA ILE A 96 3.22 -2.32 -3.80
C ILE A 96 3.58 -1.03 -3.05
N LEU A 97 4.87 -0.77 -2.82
CA LEU A 97 5.34 0.42 -2.11
C LEU A 97 5.02 1.72 -2.86
N VAL A 98 5.18 1.75 -4.19
CA VAL A 98 4.81 2.91 -5.00
C VAL A 98 3.30 3.17 -4.93
N PHE A 99 2.48 2.13 -4.99
CA PHE A 99 1.02 2.26 -4.88
C PHE A 99 0.62 2.75 -3.48
N LYS A 100 1.20 2.18 -2.42
CA LYS A 100 1.01 2.64 -1.04
C LYS A 100 1.39 4.12 -0.87
N LYS A 101 2.55 4.53 -1.38
CA LYS A 101 3.01 5.94 -1.33
C LYS A 101 2.04 6.88 -2.05
N ARG A 102 1.55 6.50 -3.22
CA ARG A 102 0.55 7.30 -3.97
C ARG A 102 -0.77 7.40 -3.21
N LYS A 103 -1.29 6.28 -2.70
CA LYS A 103 -2.53 6.26 -1.90
C LYS A 103 -2.40 7.12 -0.64
N LEU A 104 -1.32 6.97 0.11
CA LEU A 104 -1.04 7.79 1.28
C LEU A 104 -1.02 9.28 0.94
N SER A 105 -0.36 9.66 -0.16
CA SER A 105 -0.34 11.07 -0.60
C SER A 105 -1.74 11.61 -0.93
N ILE A 106 -2.63 10.78 -1.48
CA ILE A 106 -4.03 11.17 -1.77
C ILE A 106 -4.80 11.33 -0.47
N GLN A 107 -4.65 10.40 0.47
CA GLN A 107 -5.32 10.48 1.76
C GLN A 107 -4.87 11.68 2.59
N ARG A 108 -3.59 12.02 2.54
CA ARG A 108 -3.05 13.19 3.25
C ARG A 108 -3.63 14.52 2.76
N ARG A 109 -4.15 14.57 1.52
CA ARG A 109 -4.87 15.76 1.03
C ARG A 109 -6.20 15.97 1.76
N ALA A 110 -6.85 14.90 2.23
CA ALA A 110 -8.10 15.00 2.96
C ALA A 110 -7.95 15.75 4.29
N LEU A 111 -6.80 15.59 4.96
CA LEU A 111 -6.47 16.32 6.20
C LEU A 111 -6.35 17.85 6.01
N ARG A 112 -6.17 18.34 4.77
CA ARG A 112 -6.02 19.78 4.50
C ARG A 112 -7.34 20.53 4.42
N HIS A 113 -8.47 19.82 4.30
CA HIS A 113 -9.76 20.45 4.20
C HIS A 113 -10.44 20.47 5.56
N ALA A 114 -10.65 21.68 6.10
CA ALA A 114 -11.43 21.87 7.31
C ALA A 114 -12.89 21.48 7.02
N VAL A 115 -13.35 20.43 7.68
CA VAL A 115 -14.70 19.87 7.53
C VAL A 115 -15.70 20.59 8.44
N ILE A 116 -15.22 21.10 9.58
CA ILE A 116 -16.04 21.80 10.57
C ILE A 116 -15.83 23.31 10.40
N PRO A 117 -16.91 24.13 10.40
CA PRO A 117 -16.80 25.59 10.35
C PRO A 117 -15.91 26.11 11.48
N GLU A 118 -14.95 26.99 11.17
CA GLU A 118 -13.96 27.52 12.14
C GLU A 118 -14.55 28.45 13.22
N ASN A 119 -15.87 28.69 13.22
CA ASN A 119 -16.52 29.52 14.22
C ASN A 119 -16.27 28.96 15.63
N HIS A 120 -15.74 29.80 16.52
CA HIS A 120 -15.43 29.46 17.92
C HIS A 120 -16.67 29.07 18.74
N GLU A 121 -17.87 29.43 18.26
CA GLU A 121 -19.15 29.08 18.89
C GLU A 121 -19.81 27.81 18.32
N PHE A 122 -19.20 27.14 17.33
CA PHE A 122 -19.79 25.92 16.79
C PHE A 122 -19.73 24.79 17.82
N VAL A 123 -20.91 24.38 18.27
CA VAL A 123 -21.11 23.26 19.20
C VAL A 123 -21.65 22.08 18.42
N LEU A 124 -20.99 20.92 18.56
CA LEU A 124 -21.49 19.66 18.02
C LEU A 124 -22.67 19.16 18.83
N THR A 125 -23.87 19.43 18.33
CA THR A 125 -25.15 18.82 18.74
C THR A 125 -25.65 17.84 17.68
N THR A 126 -26.62 17.00 18.03
CA THR A 126 -27.27 16.05 17.11
C THR A 126 -27.83 16.72 15.85
N THR A 127 -28.31 17.97 15.96
CA THR A 127 -28.80 18.79 14.83
C THR A 127 -27.68 19.34 13.96
N SER A 128 -26.56 19.74 14.55
CA SER A 128 -25.40 20.26 13.82
C SER A 128 -24.59 19.15 13.11
N ALA A 129 -24.66 17.91 13.60
CA ALA A 129 -23.97 16.76 13.03
C ALA A 129 -24.37 16.54 11.56
N ASP A 130 -25.65 16.76 11.21
CA ASP A 130 -26.13 16.64 9.82
C ASP A 130 -25.54 17.70 8.89
N GLN A 131 -25.21 18.89 9.41
CA GLN A 131 -24.53 19.92 8.62
C GLN A 131 -23.09 19.49 8.31
N VAL A 132 -22.39 18.93 9.30
CA VAL A 132 -21.02 18.42 9.13
C VAL A 132 -20.99 17.23 8.18
N ILE A 133 -21.93 16.29 8.29
CA ILE A 133 -22.07 15.17 7.35
C ILE A 133 -22.26 15.70 5.93
N ARG A 134 -23.19 16.65 5.71
CA ARG A 134 -23.40 17.26 4.39
C ARG A 134 -22.15 17.97 3.86
N ALA A 135 -21.39 18.65 4.71
CA ALA A 135 -20.14 19.30 4.33
C ALA A 135 -19.09 18.27 3.86
N ILE A 136 -18.97 17.13 4.55
CA ILE A 136 -18.09 16.02 4.14
C ILE A 136 -18.45 15.50 2.74
N TYR A 137 -19.74 15.25 2.49
CA TYR A 137 -20.23 14.78 1.19
C TYR A 137 -20.16 15.84 0.07
N ALA A 138 -20.07 17.12 0.42
CA ALA A 138 -19.81 18.19 -0.54
C ALA A 138 -18.32 18.26 -0.96
N ILE A 139 -17.41 17.90 -0.06
CA ILE A 139 -15.95 17.94 -0.29
C ILE A 139 -15.45 16.69 -1.03
N ALA A 140 -15.99 15.50 -0.69
CA ALA A 140 -15.51 14.23 -1.20
C ALA A 140 -16.61 13.41 -1.89
N ASP A 141 -16.28 12.81 -3.04
CA ASP A 141 -17.18 11.91 -3.80
C ASP A 141 -17.61 10.68 -3.00
N ASP A 142 -16.65 10.06 -2.31
CA ASP A 142 -16.82 8.85 -1.51
C ASP A 142 -16.04 9.00 -0.21
N PRO A 143 -16.62 9.70 0.80
CA PRO A 143 -15.91 10.04 2.02
C PRO A 143 -15.50 8.83 2.86
N GLN A 144 -16.26 7.73 2.77
CA GLN A 144 -16.00 6.49 3.52
C GLN A 144 -14.67 5.83 3.13
N ARG A 145 -14.09 6.20 1.99
CA ARG A 145 -12.77 5.71 1.56
C ARG A 145 -11.60 6.46 2.14
N PHE A 146 -11.82 7.68 2.62
CA PHE A 146 -10.81 8.44 3.33
C PHE A 146 -10.88 8.09 4.81
N LEU A 147 -9.76 7.65 5.38
CA LEU A 147 -9.72 7.17 6.76
C LEU A 147 -10.27 8.21 7.75
N VAL A 148 -9.82 9.46 7.61
CA VAL A 148 -10.26 10.61 8.41
C VAL A 148 -11.77 10.82 8.33
N TYR A 149 -12.33 10.90 7.13
CA TYR A 149 -13.76 11.18 6.95
C TYR A 149 -14.62 10.01 7.40
N ASN A 150 -14.18 8.76 7.15
CA ASN A 150 -14.88 7.59 7.65
C ASN A 150 -14.96 7.57 9.18
N ARG A 151 -13.83 7.86 9.87
CA ARG A 151 -13.80 8.02 11.34
C ARG A 151 -14.79 9.08 11.82
N ILE A 152 -14.80 10.25 11.19
CA ILE A 152 -15.69 11.36 11.55
C ILE A 152 -17.15 10.99 11.32
N LEU A 153 -17.50 10.37 10.19
CA LEU A 153 -18.86 9.95 9.89
C LEU A 153 -19.39 8.92 10.91
N ILE A 154 -18.57 7.94 11.29
CA ILE A 154 -18.96 6.95 12.30
C ILE A 154 -19.14 7.62 13.67
N ALA A 155 -18.23 8.51 14.06
CA ALA A 155 -18.33 9.25 15.31
C ALA A 155 -19.58 10.15 15.38
N LEU A 156 -19.88 10.88 14.31
CA LEU A 156 -21.10 11.72 14.22
C LEU A 156 -22.37 10.88 14.25
N THR A 157 -22.38 9.73 13.57
CA THR A 157 -23.51 8.80 13.58
C THR A 157 -23.72 8.21 14.98
N SER A 158 -22.63 7.87 15.67
CA SER A 158 -22.67 7.41 17.05
C SER A 158 -23.19 8.49 18.00
N LEU A 159 -22.72 9.73 17.86
CA LEU A 159 -23.22 10.87 18.65
C LEU A 159 -24.74 11.05 18.50
N LYS A 160 -25.27 10.87 17.29
CA LYS A 160 -26.72 10.94 17.02
C LYS A 160 -27.51 9.81 17.67
N ASN A 161 -26.95 8.61 17.75
CA ASN A 161 -27.64 7.43 18.25
C ASN A 161 -27.53 7.28 19.77
N LEU A 162 -26.38 7.62 20.36
CA LEU A 162 -26.06 7.40 21.77
C LEU A 162 -26.17 8.68 22.63
N GLY A 163 -25.96 9.85 22.03
CA GLY A 163 -26.09 11.15 22.72
C GLY A 163 -25.01 11.47 23.76
N ARG A 164 -24.05 10.57 24.00
CA ARG A 164 -23.00 10.71 25.02
C ARG A 164 -21.62 10.91 24.40
N ALA A 165 -20.88 11.89 24.90
CA ALA A 165 -19.52 12.18 24.43
C ALA A 165 -18.52 11.06 24.76
N SER A 166 -18.69 10.38 25.90
CA SER A 166 -17.85 9.25 26.34
C SER A 166 -17.88 8.13 25.30
N ASP A 167 -19.07 7.71 24.89
CA ASP A 167 -19.25 6.60 23.96
C ASP A 167 -18.63 6.90 22.58
N VAL A 168 -18.61 8.17 22.17
CA VAL A 168 -17.97 8.60 20.92
C VAL A 168 -16.45 8.51 21.01
N ASP A 169 -15.84 8.87 22.16
CA ASP A 169 -14.39 8.72 22.38
C ASP A 169 -13.99 7.24 22.33
N ASP A 170 -14.74 6.37 23.00
CA ASP A 170 -14.49 4.92 23.02
C ASP A 170 -14.59 4.31 21.61
N ILE A 171 -15.58 4.72 20.81
CA ILE A 171 -15.73 4.28 19.42
C ILE A 171 -14.58 4.79 18.55
N LEU A 172 -14.18 6.05 18.71
CA LEU A 172 -13.05 6.63 17.95
C LEU A 172 -11.74 5.89 18.25
N ARG A 173 -11.48 5.55 19.53
CA ARG A 173 -10.33 4.73 19.94
C ARG A 173 -10.37 3.35 19.31
N SER A 174 -11.51 2.66 19.39
CA SER A 174 -11.69 1.32 18.81
C SER A 174 -11.46 1.30 17.28
N ILE A 175 -11.92 2.33 16.57
CA ILE A 175 -11.64 2.47 15.13
C ILE A 175 -10.16 2.73 14.89
N GLY A 176 -9.51 3.54 15.73
CA GLY A 176 -8.07 3.77 15.70
C GLY A 176 -7.26 2.48 15.78
N GLU A 177 -7.56 1.63 16.77
CA GLU A 177 -6.92 0.33 16.96
C GLU A 177 -7.14 -0.61 15.75
N ARG A 178 -8.37 -0.62 15.21
CA ARG A 178 -8.70 -1.41 14.01
C ARG A 178 -7.92 -0.95 12.78
N ASP A 179 -7.76 0.35 12.60
CA ASP A 179 -7.01 0.91 11.48
C ASP A 179 -5.52 0.59 11.60
N GLU A 180 -4.96 0.61 12.81
CA GLU A 180 -3.59 0.18 13.08
C GLU A 180 -3.39 -1.32 12.77
N SER A 181 -4.32 -2.18 13.21
CA SER A 181 -4.29 -3.61 12.86
C SER A 181 -4.38 -3.84 11.34
N THR A 182 -5.21 -3.07 10.65
CA THR A 182 -5.34 -3.13 9.19
C THR A 182 -4.07 -2.64 8.49
N HIS A 183 -3.45 -1.57 9.00
CA HIS A 183 -2.16 -1.06 8.55
C HIS A 183 -1.08 -2.15 8.64
N GLN A 184 -0.92 -2.79 9.80
CA GLN A 184 0.04 -3.87 10.00
C GLN A 184 -0.19 -5.04 9.04
N THR A 185 -1.45 -5.47 8.89
CA THR A 185 -1.84 -6.56 7.98
C THR A 185 -1.48 -6.22 6.53
N SER A 186 -1.59 -4.96 6.12
CA SER A 186 -1.29 -4.53 4.75
C SER A 186 0.19 -4.68 4.36
N PHE A 187 1.11 -4.84 5.32
CA PHE A 187 2.53 -5.09 5.10
C PHE A 187 2.91 -6.58 5.17
N ALA A 188 1.97 -7.49 5.49
CA ALA A 188 2.27 -8.91 5.65
C ALA A 188 2.91 -9.53 4.40
N THR A 189 2.37 -9.25 3.21
CA THR A 189 2.94 -9.73 1.94
C THR A 189 4.37 -9.22 1.72
N LEU A 190 4.62 -7.93 1.99
CA LEU A 190 5.96 -7.34 1.86
C LEU A 190 6.96 -8.01 2.82
N GLY A 191 6.53 -8.32 4.05
CA GLY A 191 7.33 -9.08 5.01
C GLY A 191 7.68 -10.49 4.52
N GLY A 192 6.72 -11.21 3.92
CA GLY A 192 6.97 -12.53 3.32
C GLY A 192 8.00 -12.50 2.20
N PHE A 193 7.91 -11.53 1.29
CA PHE A 193 8.88 -11.37 0.19
C PHE A 193 10.27 -10.98 0.69
N LEU A 194 10.34 -10.08 1.66
CA LEU A 194 11.59 -9.65 2.27
C LEU A 194 12.32 -10.80 2.97
N TRP A 195 11.58 -11.75 3.56
CA TRP A 195 12.14 -12.98 4.09
C TRP A 195 12.61 -13.94 2.98
N ALA A 196 11.84 -14.06 1.89
CA ALA A 196 12.14 -14.99 0.81
C ALA A 196 13.39 -14.62 -0.01
N ILE A 197 13.65 -13.33 -0.24
CA ILE A 197 14.75 -12.87 -1.11
C ILE A 197 16.13 -13.34 -0.60
N PRO A 198 16.52 -13.13 0.68
CA PRO A 198 17.79 -13.65 1.21
C PRO A 198 17.91 -15.18 1.16
N VAL A 199 16.80 -15.88 1.41
CA VAL A 199 16.75 -17.35 1.33
C VAL A 199 17.01 -17.82 -0.10
N LEU A 200 16.44 -17.14 -1.11
CA LEU A 200 16.73 -17.42 -2.52
C LEU A 200 18.20 -17.15 -2.88
N GLY A 201 18.80 -16.10 -2.31
CA GLY A 201 20.23 -15.84 -2.42
C GLY A 201 21.06 -17.03 -1.90
N PHE A 202 20.75 -17.49 -0.69
CA PHE A 202 21.41 -18.64 -0.07
C PHE A 202 21.22 -19.93 -0.90
N ILE A 203 20.01 -20.19 -1.40
CA ILE A 203 19.76 -21.31 -2.33
C ILE A 203 20.63 -21.18 -3.58
N GLY A 204 20.76 -19.97 -4.14
CA GLY A 204 21.65 -19.69 -5.27
C GLY A 204 23.11 -20.05 -4.97
N THR A 205 23.62 -19.69 -3.79
CA THR A 205 24.97 -20.09 -3.39
C THR A 205 25.13 -21.59 -3.24
N VAL A 206 24.17 -22.27 -2.61
CA VAL A 206 24.24 -23.73 -2.41
C VAL A 206 24.27 -24.44 -3.76
N LEU A 207 23.45 -24.01 -4.72
CA LEU A 207 23.46 -24.56 -6.08
C LEU A 207 24.78 -24.29 -6.81
N GLY A 208 25.30 -23.07 -6.74
CA GLY A 208 26.57 -22.70 -7.39
C GLY A 208 27.77 -23.46 -6.80
N LEU A 209 27.81 -23.59 -5.47
CA LEU A 209 28.84 -24.37 -4.76
C LEU A 209 28.76 -25.86 -5.10
N ALA A 210 27.56 -26.45 -5.08
CA ALA A 210 27.36 -27.85 -5.42
C ALA A 210 27.80 -28.15 -6.85
N SER A 211 27.47 -27.28 -7.80
CA SER A 211 27.90 -27.41 -9.20
C SER A 211 29.42 -27.29 -9.35
N ALA A 212 30.04 -26.31 -8.67
CA ALA A 212 31.49 -26.12 -8.74
C ALA A 212 32.25 -27.34 -8.19
N ILE A 213 31.82 -27.88 -7.05
CA ILE A 213 32.42 -29.07 -6.44
C ILE A 213 32.18 -30.32 -7.30
N GLY A 214 30.98 -30.49 -7.86
CA GLY A 214 30.66 -31.60 -8.76
C GLY A 214 31.54 -31.62 -10.01
N ASN A 215 31.71 -30.46 -10.65
CA ASN A 215 32.60 -30.32 -11.81
C ASN A 215 34.06 -30.62 -11.43
N PHE A 216 34.53 -30.12 -10.27
CA PHE A 216 35.88 -30.40 -9.80
C PHE A 216 36.17 -31.89 -9.68
N SER A 217 35.27 -32.64 -9.02
CA SER A 217 35.43 -34.08 -8.82
C SER A 217 35.51 -34.81 -10.16
N SER A 218 34.62 -34.48 -11.10
CA SER A 218 34.61 -35.09 -12.43
C SER A 218 35.86 -34.75 -13.26
N LEU A 219 36.38 -33.53 -13.14
CA LEU A 219 37.60 -33.13 -13.83
C LEU A 219 38.85 -33.81 -13.25
N LEU A 220 38.90 -34.04 -11.94
CA LEU A 220 39.99 -34.77 -11.31
C LEU A 220 40.05 -36.25 -11.74
N ASP A 221 38.90 -36.90 -11.89
CA ASP A 221 38.84 -38.30 -12.33
C ASP A 221 39.36 -38.50 -13.77
N ASN A 222 39.37 -37.43 -14.58
CA ASN A 222 39.72 -37.48 -16.00
C ASN A 222 41.09 -36.87 -16.35
N GLN A 223 41.81 -36.29 -15.37
CA GLN A 223 43.05 -35.55 -15.62
C GLN A 223 44.26 -36.25 -14.98
N THR A 224 45.25 -36.62 -15.78
CA THR A 224 46.53 -37.17 -15.33
C THR A 224 47.65 -36.13 -15.18
N ASP A 225 47.47 -34.94 -15.76
CA ASP A 225 48.50 -33.90 -15.80
C ASP A 225 48.23 -32.75 -14.82
N VAL A 226 49.29 -32.26 -14.16
CA VAL A 226 49.25 -31.17 -13.17
C VAL A 226 48.66 -29.86 -13.75
N SER A 227 48.89 -29.59 -15.03
CA SER A 227 48.30 -28.43 -15.73
C SER A 227 46.77 -28.51 -15.81
N GLY A 228 46.21 -29.71 -15.95
CA GLY A 228 44.77 -29.94 -15.94
C GLY A 228 44.16 -29.61 -14.58
N ILE A 229 44.83 -29.98 -13.50
CA ILE A 229 44.41 -29.70 -12.12
C ILE A 229 44.35 -28.18 -11.85
N VAL A 230 45.34 -27.41 -12.32
CA VAL A 230 45.33 -25.94 -12.19
C VAL A 230 44.15 -25.31 -12.94
N GLY A 231 43.83 -25.82 -14.13
CA GLY A 231 42.64 -25.41 -14.89
C GLY A 231 41.35 -25.67 -14.12
N SER A 232 41.20 -26.88 -13.57
CA SER A 232 40.03 -27.26 -12.76
C SER A 232 39.87 -26.37 -11.53
N LEU A 233 40.96 -26.04 -10.83
CA LEU A 233 40.90 -25.12 -9.68
C LEU A 233 40.45 -23.71 -10.08
N LYS A 234 40.86 -23.23 -11.27
CA LYS A 234 40.42 -21.93 -11.79
C LYS A 234 38.92 -21.92 -12.11
N GLU A 235 38.38 -23.03 -12.64
CA GLU A 235 36.95 -23.16 -12.90
C GLU A 235 36.13 -23.15 -11.60
N VAL A 236 36.56 -23.93 -10.60
CA VAL A 236 35.88 -23.99 -9.28
C VAL A 236 35.87 -22.65 -8.59
N THR A 237 37.00 -21.93 -8.60
CA THR A 237 37.09 -20.59 -8.01
C THR A 237 36.19 -19.58 -8.74
N GLY A 238 36.02 -19.72 -10.06
CA GLY A 238 35.04 -18.94 -10.82
C GLY A 238 33.59 -19.27 -10.45
N GLY A 239 33.25 -20.55 -10.27
CA GLY A 239 31.94 -21.01 -9.79
C GLY A 239 31.63 -20.50 -8.38
N LEU A 240 32.62 -20.50 -7.49
CA LEU A 240 32.53 -19.93 -6.14
C LEU A 240 32.27 -18.41 -6.16
N SER A 241 33.00 -17.67 -7.00
CA SER A 241 32.78 -16.22 -7.17
C SER A 241 31.36 -15.93 -7.62
N THR A 242 30.90 -16.69 -8.61
CA THR A 242 29.53 -16.59 -9.16
C THR A 242 28.48 -16.86 -8.07
N ALA A 243 28.67 -17.89 -7.26
CA ALA A 243 27.79 -18.21 -6.14
C ALA A 243 27.68 -17.01 -5.17
N PHE A 244 28.81 -16.43 -4.75
CA PHE A 244 28.78 -15.28 -3.84
C PHE A 244 28.09 -14.05 -4.44
N GLU A 245 28.30 -13.77 -5.73
CA GLU A 245 27.60 -12.68 -6.44
C GLU A 245 26.08 -12.84 -6.38
N THR A 246 25.55 -14.07 -6.52
CA THR A 246 24.09 -14.31 -6.44
C THR A 246 23.51 -13.95 -5.08
N THR A 247 24.21 -14.28 -4.00
CA THR A 247 23.77 -13.91 -2.64
C THR A 247 23.93 -12.43 -2.39
N LEU A 248 25.05 -11.83 -2.82
CA LEU A 248 25.28 -10.40 -2.67
C LEU A 248 24.14 -9.58 -3.31
N LEU A 249 23.72 -9.96 -4.53
CA LEU A 249 22.60 -9.31 -5.21
C LEU A 249 21.30 -9.40 -4.38
N ALA A 250 20.95 -10.60 -3.92
CA ALA A 250 19.74 -10.81 -3.13
C ALA A 250 19.75 -9.99 -1.83
N LEU A 251 20.89 -9.95 -1.14
CA LEU A 251 21.05 -9.16 0.09
C LEU A 251 20.94 -7.67 -0.16
N VAL A 252 21.53 -7.16 -1.25
CA VAL A 252 21.42 -5.74 -1.63
C VAL A 252 19.97 -5.38 -1.94
N ILE A 253 19.26 -6.21 -2.71
CA ILE A 253 17.83 -6.01 -2.99
C ILE A 253 17.02 -5.99 -1.70
N ALA A 254 17.22 -6.99 -0.81
CA ALA A 254 16.52 -7.07 0.46
C ALA A 254 16.79 -5.85 1.35
N LEU A 255 18.04 -5.38 1.43
CA LEU A 255 18.42 -4.21 2.21
C LEU A 255 17.72 -2.94 1.71
N VAL A 256 17.76 -2.69 0.39
CA VAL A 256 17.10 -1.53 -0.21
C VAL A 256 15.60 -1.55 0.05
N LEU A 257 14.96 -2.73 -0.11
CA LEU A 257 13.53 -2.89 0.15
C LEU A 257 13.19 -2.72 1.63
N GLN A 258 14.01 -3.25 2.54
CA GLN A 258 13.82 -3.08 3.98
C GLN A 258 13.79 -1.60 4.37
N LEU A 259 14.75 -0.80 3.86
CA LEU A 259 14.80 0.64 4.13
C LEU A 259 13.57 1.36 3.60
N TRP A 260 13.12 1.01 2.39
CA TRP A 260 11.93 1.61 1.79
C TRP A 260 10.65 1.22 2.56
N ILE A 261 10.49 -0.05 2.92
CA ILE A 261 9.37 -0.53 3.74
C ILE A 261 9.33 0.21 5.07
N THR A 262 10.46 0.34 5.76
CA THR A 262 10.53 1.06 7.04
C THR A 262 10.15 2.53 6.89
N SER A 263 10.62 3.20 5.83
CA SER A 263 10.24 4.60 5.56
C SER A 263 8.75 4.74 5.26
N GLN A 264 8.16 3.81 4.51
CA GLN A 264 6.74 3.81 4.16
C GLN A 264 5.86 3.52 5.38
N LYS A 265 6.22 2.54 6.22
CA LYS A 265 5.53 2.25 7.49
C LYS A 265 5.50 3.48 8.39
N LYS A 266 6.65 4.11 8.61
CA LYS A 266 6.74 5.34 9.40
C LYS A 266 5.84 6.46 8.85
N ALA A 267 5.78 6.61 7.52
CA ALA A 267 4.93 7.63 6.90
C ALA A 267 3.42 7.33 7.05
N GLU A 268 3.03 6.05 7.02
CA GLU A 268 1.65 5.61 7.26
C GLU A 268 1.27 5.74 8.75
N GLU A 269 2.14 5.36 9.68
CA GLU A 269 1.94 5.54 11.14
C GLU A 269 1.73 7.01 11.51
N VAL A 270 2.62 7.91 11.06
CA VAL A 270 2.46 9.36 11.30
C VAL A 270 1.13 9.87 10.73
N PHE A 271 0.68 9.33 9.60
CA PHE A 271 -0.63 9.71 9.05
C PHE A 271 -1.80 9.18 9.90
N LEU A 272 -1.71 7.98 10.48
CA LEU A 272 -2.73 7.46 11.39
C LEU A 272 -2.84 8.32 12.66
N ASP A 273 -1.69 8.76 13.19
CA ASP A 273 -1.61 9.71 14.31
C ASP A 273 -2.24 11.06 13.93
N ASP A 274 -1.87 11.62 12.76
CA ASP A 274 -2.46 12.86 12.22
C ASP A 274 -4.00 12.74 12.14
N CYS A 275 -4.52 11.57 11.73
CA CYS A 275 -5.96 11.31 11.67
C CYS A 275 -6.62 11.27 13.05
N GLN A 276 -5.95 10.69 14.05
CA GLN A 276 -6.45 10.60 15.41
C GLN A 276 -6.51 11.99 16.06
N ASP A 277 -5.44 12.76 15.94
CA ASP A 277 -5.38 14.14 16.43
C ASP A 277 -6.42 15.03 15.75
N TYR A 278 -6.61 14.88 14.44
CA TYR A 278 -7.65 15.62 13.72
C TYR A 278 -9.04 15.28 14.25
N GLY A 279 -9.33 13.99 14.44
CA GLY A 279 -10.61 13.53 15.00
C GLY A 279 -10.88 14.08 16.40
N LEU A 280 -9.90 14.00 17.31
CA LEU A 280 -10.01 14.52 18.68
C LEU A 280 -10.21 16.03 18.72
N ARG A 281 -9.41 16.79 17.95
CA ARG A 281 -9.51 18.25 17.89
C ARG A 281 -10.85 18.71 17.32
N GLN A 282 -11.33 18.07 16.25
CA GLN A 282 -12.53 18.53 15.55
C GLN A 282 -13.81 18.04 16.24
N ILE A 283 -13.83 16.83 16.79
CA ILE A 283 -15.02 16.23 17.38
C ILE A 283 -15.05 16.44 18.88
N VAL A 284 -14.13 15.80 19.62
CA VAL A 284 -14.21 15.69 21.09
C VAL A 284 -14.13 17.06 21.76
N SER A 285 -13.25 17.95 21.28
CA SER A 285 -13.12 19.30 21.88
C SER A 285 -14.35 20.21 21.67
N ARG A 286 -15.25 19.86 20.74
CA ARG A 286 -16.41 20.68 20.34
C ARG A 286 -17.77 20.08 20.71
N ILE A 287 -17.81 18.88 21.31
CA ILE A 287 -19.06 18.29 21.81
C ILE A 287 -19.46 19.01 23.11
N LYS A 288 -20.64 19.64 23.12
CA LYS A 288 -21.36 19.92 24.38
C LYS A 288 -22.54 18.97 24.46
N VAL A 289 -22.53 18.13 25.49
CA VAL A 289 -23.69 17.28 25.81
C VAL A 289 -24.81 18.22 26.26
N GLN A 290 -25.90 18.26 25.49
CA GLN A 290 -27.12 18.94 25.89
C GLN A 290 -27.64 18.15 27.11
N ARG A 291 -27.46 18.67 28.33
CA ARG A 291 -28.20 18.14 29.49
C ARG A 291 -29.66 18.40 29.19
N GLU A 292 -30.44 17.33 29.03
CA GLU A 292 -31.90 17.42 28.99
C GLU A 292 -32.36 18.27 30.17
N GLN A 293 -33.08 19.35 29.86
CA GLN A 293 -33.84 20.10 30.86
C GLN A 293 -34.90 19.15 31.40
N GLU A 294 -34.80 18.81 32.69
CA GLU A 294 -35.89 18.14 33.40
C GLU A 294 -37.17 18.98 33.23
N PRO A 295 -38.28 18.38 32.75
CA PRO A 295 -39.56 19.07 32.77
C PRO A 295 -39.99 19.19 34.24
N ASN A 296 -40.03 20.44 34.70
CA ASN A 296 -40.55 20.84 36.01
C ASN A 296 -42.09 20.77 36.01
#